data_AF-A0A9D2U6M7-F1
#
_entry.id   AF-A0A9D2U6M7-F1
#
_cell.length_a   1.000
_cell.length_b   1.000
_cell.length_c   1.000
_cell.angle_alpha   90.00
_cell.angle_beta   90.00
_cell.angle_gamma   90.00
#
_symmetry.space_group_name_H-M   'P 1'
#
loop_
_entity.id
_entity.type
_entity.pdbx_description
1 polymer ?
#
loop_
_entity_poly.entity_id
_entity_poly.type
_entity_poly.pdbx_seq_one_letter_code
_entity_poly.pdbx_strand_id
1 'polypeptide(L)' 'LWGYNKLIGLTGIINAFRAGCQSRHEMAELLDVTEEYLQECIDCYRDKYGEYTAVDNYVIYFIPNLAIMEKV' A
#
# COMPACT_ATOMS: atom_id res chain seq x y z
N LEU A 1 8.28 -10.23 4.91
CA LEU A 1 8.88 -8.85 4.88
C LEU A 1 10.08 -8.68 3.95
N TRP A 2 10.95 -9.68 3.75
CA TRP A 2 12.20 -9.53 2.99
C TRP A 2 12.05 -9.68 1.47
N GLY A 3 11.26 -8.78 0.87
CA GLY A 3 11.07 -8.61 -0.57
C GLY A 3 10.15 -7.41 -0.86
N TYR A 4 8.99 -7.40 -0.21
CA TYR A 4 7.97 -6.34 -0.32
C TYR A 4 8.47 -4.94 0.06
N ASN A 5 9.25 -4.81 1.12
CA ASN A 5 9.82 -3.52 1.52
C ASN A 5 10.86 -2.96 0.53
N LYS A 6 11.42 -3.80 -0.36
CA LYS A 6 12.37 -3.36 -1.38
C LYS A 6 11.68 -2.89 -2.66
N LEU A 7 10.54 -3.49 -3.01
CA LEU A 7 9.84 -3.20 -4.27
C LEU A 7 8.70 -2.19 -4.09
N ILE A 8 7.84 -2.38 -3.09
CA ILE A 8 6.67 -1.51 -2.88
C ILE A 8 6.88 -0.66 -1.62
N GLY A 9 7.10 -1.28 -0.46
CA GLY A 9 7.16 -0.54 0.81
C GLY A 9 5.83 0.15 1.16
N LEU A 10 5.66 0.56 2.42
CA LEU A 10 4.52 1.42 2.77
C LEU A 10 4.56 2.77 2.02
N THR A 11 5.78 3.27 1.74
CA THR A 11 5.98 4.50 0.96
C THR A 11 5.54 4.35 -0.50
N GLY A 12 5.73 3.20 -1.14
CA GLY A 12 5.24 2.99 -2.51
C GLY A 12 3.72 2.99 -2.59
N ILE A 13 3.04 2.43 -1.58
CA ILE A 13 1.57 2.52 -1.46
C ILE A 13 1.12 3.97 -1.38
N ILE A 14 1.79 4.79 -0.55
CA ILE A 14 1.50 6.22 -0.42
C ILE A 14 1.79 6.96 -1.74
N ASN A 15 2.88 6.65 -2.42
CA ASN A 15 3.24 7.29 -3.68
C ASN A 15 2.25 6.98 -4.79
N ALA A 16 1.76 5.74 -4.89
CA ALA A 16 0.72 5.37 -5.86
C ALA A 16 -0.59 6.11 -5.58
N PHE A 17 -0.98 6.26 -4.31
CA PHE A 17 -2.10 7.12 -3.92
C PHE A 17 -1.89 8.58 -4.37
N ARG A 18 -0.70 9.15 -4.12
CA ARG A 18 -0.36 10.54 -4.52
C ARG A 18 -0.28 10.72 -6.03
N ALA A 19 0.04 9.67 -6.78
CA ALA A 19 0.01 9.66 -8.24
C ALA A 19 -1.42 9.61 -8.80
N GLY A 20 -2.43 9.48 -7.93
CA GLY A 20 -3.83 9.47 -8.29
C GLY A 20 -4.35 8.09 -8.71
N CYS A 21 -3.60 7.01 -8.48
CA CYS A 21 -4.08 5.65 -8.78
C CYS A 21 -5.40 5.37 -8.07
N GLN A 22 -6.44 5.03 -8.82
CA GLN A 22 -7.79 4.75 -8.33
C GLN A 22 -8.09 3.25 -8.27
N SER A 23 -7.23 2.41 -8.86
CA SER A 23 -7.42 0.97 -8.93
C SER A 23 -6.16 0.20 -8.56
N ARG A 24 -6.34 -1.04 -8.14
CA ARG A 24 -5.23 -1.97 -7.87
C ARG A 24 -4.38 -2.20 -9.11
N HIS A 25 -5.03 -2.25 -10.28
CA HIS A 25 -4.38 -2.37 -11.58
C HIS A 25 -3.40 -1.22 -11.82
N GLU A 26 -3.88 0.04 -11.70
CA GLU A 26 -3.04 1.23 -11.87
C GLU A 26 -1.89 1.27 -10.85
N MET A 27 -2.14 0.89 -9.60
CA MET A 27 -1.10 0.82 -8.58
C MET A 27 -0.04 -0.23 -8.93
N ALA A 28 -0.44 -1.41 -9.38
CA ALA A 28 0.46 -2.50 -9.74
C ALA A 28 1.31 -2.12 -10.96
N GLU A 29 0.71 -1.50 -11.98
CA GLU A 29 1.42 -0.97 -13.16
C GLU A 29 2.44 0.10 -12.76
N LEU A 30 2.06 1.07 -11.92
CA LEU A 30 2.96 2.13 -11.46
C LEU A 30 4.13 1.61 -10.61
N LEU A 31 3.90 0.55 -9.84
CA LEU A 31 4.90 -0.07 -8.97
C LEU A 31 5.73 -1.15 -9.69
N ASP A 32 5.46 -1.41 -10.98
CA ASP A 32 6.11 -2.46 -11.80
C ASP A 32 6.04 -3.85 -11.14
N VAL A 33 4.84 -4.24 -10.68
CA VAL A 33 4.53 -5.53 -10.06
C VAL A 33 3.23 -6.09 -10.60
N THR A 34 2.95 -7.36 -10.33
CA THR A 34 1.62 -7.93 -10.63
C THR A 34 0.60 -7.54 -9.55
N GLU A 35 -0.69 -7.58 -9.91
CA GLU A 35 -1.77 -7.31 -8.95
C GLU A 35 -1.79 -8.33 -7.81
N GLU A 36 -1.43 -9.58 -8.08
CA GLU A 36 -1.30 -10.64 -7.07
C GLU A 36 -0.18 -10.31 -6.09
N TYR A 37 0.99 -9.89 -6.58
CA TYR A 37 2.12 -9.52 -5.72
C TYR A 37 1.78 -8.29 -4.85
N LEU A 38 1.08 -7.31 -5.41
CA LEU A 38 0.57 -6.16 -4.67
C LEU A 38 -0.42 -6.59 -3.57
N GLN A 39 -1.34 -7.52 -3.87
CA GLN A 39 -2.29 -8.04 -2.90
C GLN A 39 -1.59 -8.81 -1.77
N GLU A 40 -0.65 -9.70 -2.09
CA GLU A 40 0.15 -10.42 -1.08
C GLU A 40 0.94 -9.45 -0.19
N CYS A 41 1.44 -8.34 -0.76
CA CYS A 41 2.10 -7.28 -0.02
C CYS A 41 1.15 -6.59 0.98
N ILE A 42 -0.06 -6.24 0.53
CA ILE A 42 -1.10 -5.61 1.36
C ILE A 42 -1.50 -6.55 2.51
N ASP A 43 -1.71 -7.84 2.21
CA ASP A 43 -2.07 -8.85 3.21
C ASP A 43 -0.94 -9.04 4.23
N CYS A 44 0.32 -9.07 3.78
CA CYS A 44 1.47 -9.14 4.68
C CYS A 44 1.57 -7.92 5.60
N TYR A 45 1.22 -6.72 5.11
CA TYR A 45 1.19 -5.52 5.96
C TYR A 45 0.02 -5.51 6.93
N ARG A 46 -1.15 -5.99 6.51
CA ARG A 46 -2.30 -6.20 7.39
C ARG A 46 -1.96 -7.16 8.52
N ASP A 47 -1.36 -8.30 8.21
CA ASP A 47 -0.96 -9.30 9.23
C ASP A 47 0.06 -8.73 10.22
N LYS A 48 0.93 -7.82 9.75
CA LYS A 48 1.96 -7.20 10.58
C LYS A 48 1.43 -6.07 11.46
N TYR A 49 0.62 -5.17 10.90
CA TYR A 49 0.24 -3.91 11.54
C TYR A 49 -1.20 -3.89 12.04
N GLY A 50 -2.01 -4.89 11.67
CA GLY A 50 -3.44 -4.95 11.97
C GLY A 50 -4.27 -4.18 10.95
N GLU A 51 -5.28 -3.47 11.43
CA GLU A 51 -6.28 -2.83 10.58
C GLU A 51 -5.74 -1.62 9.80
N TYR A 52 -4.76 -0.92 10.38
CA TYR A 52 -4.13 0.25 9.78
C TYR A 52 -2.72 0.47 10.34
N THR A 53 -1.95 1.32 9.68
CA THR A 53 -0.67 1.81 10.18
C THR A 53 -0.46 3.28 9.83
N ALA A 54 0.25 4.02 10.69
CA ALA A 54 0.60 5.40 10.46
C ALA A 54 2.05 5.51 9.98
N VAL A 55 2.26 6.25 8.89
CA VAL A 55 3.60 6.52 8.32
C VAL A 55 3.68 8.03 8.04
N ASP A 56 4.54 8.73 8.77
CA ASP A 56 4.64 10.19 8.74
C ASP A 56 3.27 10.88 8.86
N ASN A 57 2.89 11.66 7.83
CA ASN A 57 1.62 12.38 7.73
C ASN A 57 0.50 11.55 7.07
N TYR A 58 0.69 10.25 6.87
CA TYR A 58 -0.31 9.38 6.26
C TYR A 58 -0.76 8.28 7.23
N VAL A 59 -2.00 7.82 7.02
CA VAL A 59 -2.55 6.60 7.60
C VAL A 59 -2.94 5.68 6.46
N ILE A 60 -2.42 4.46 6.48
CA ILE A 60 -2.76 3.40 5.52
C ILE A 60 -3.72 2.46 6.24
N TYR A 61 -4.95 2.38 5.76
CA TYR A 61 -5.95 1.42 6.19
C TYR A 61 -5.89 0.18 5.28
N PHE A 62 -5.91 -1.01 5.87
CA PHE A 62 -5.93 -2.27 5.14
C PHE A 62 -7.32 -2.91 5.09
N ILE A 63 -8.22 -2.49 5.99
CA ILE A 63 -9.61 -2.94 6.04
C ILE A 63 -10.58 -1.75 6.14
N PRO A 64 -11.83 -1.87 5.62
CA PRO A 64 -12.35 -3.00 4.84
C PRO A 64 -11.72 -3.13 3.44
N ASN A 65 -11.00 -2.11 3.00
CA ASN A 65 -10.25 -2.04 1.77
C ASN A 65 -8.98 -1.19 1.97
N LEU A 66 -8.07 -1.22 1.00
CA LEU A 66 -6.90 -0.35 1.01
C LEU A 66 -7.35 1.11 0.85
N ALA A 67 -7.04 1.95 1.84
CA ALA A 67 -7.29 3.38 1.80
C ALA A 67 -6.13 4.17 2.41
N ILE A 68 -5.85 5.35 1.87
CA ILE A 68 -4.80 6.24 2.36
C ILE A 68 -5.46 7.56 2.78
N MET A 69 -5.18 8.00 4.00
CA MET A 69 -5.63 9.29 4.53
C MET A 69 -4.40 10.15 4.85
N GLU A 70 -4.39 11.39 4.39
CA GLU A 70 -3.42 12.40 4.81
C GLU A 70 -3.91 13.08 6.09
N LYS A 71 -3.04 13.18 7.10
CA LYS A 71 -3.30 13.86 8.37
C LYS A 71 -3.24 15.36 8.12
N VAL A 72 -4.25 16.08 8.63
CA VAL A 72 -4.34 17.56 8.62
C VAL A 72 -3.52 18.15 9.74
#